data_AF-A0A382VRJ7-F1
#
_entry.id   AF-A0A382VRJ7-F1
#
_cell.length_a   1.000
_cell.length_b   1.000
_cell.length_c   1.000
_cell.angle_alpha   90.00
_cell.angle_beta   90.00
_cell.angle_gamma   90.00
#
_symmetry.space_group_name_H-M   'P 1'
#
loop_
_entity.id
_entity.type
_entity.pdbx_description
1 polymer ?
#
loop_
_entity_poly.entity_id
_entity_poly.type
_entity_poly.pdbx_seq_one_letter_code
_entity_poly.pdbx_strand_id
1 'polypeptide(L)'
;MSLLDRQVLRVCLDNEVYAKISNLVKKDFFPRDLSTVVDTIHFCQDKYKTKLSVEDVLIAHREKFPALPESTRIKIEKEIQSLQSLDINPDIVEDIVHSFWKRTKAKFIGEEALEIYLGKKSDIGTLFRNITELKENEKNFSDTYSIVEAGVDELIERATAPAEFKFPGRVLEHIPGINRGNFGIIFARPEVGKTTFSCWLTSEYVKEGHSIAYWANEEPAHRVKLRILQSYFNM
;
A
#
# COMPACT_ATOMS: atom_id res chain seq x y z
N MET A 1 18.60 15.48 17.74
CA MET A 1 17.76 16.14 16.73
C MET A 1 18.22 15.78 15.33
N SER A 2 17.63 14.84 14.57
CA SER A 2 17.87 14.85 13.12
C SER A 2 17.17 16.08 12.53
N LEU A 3 17.84 16.83 11.66
CA LEU A 3 17.25 18.01 10.98
C LEU A 3 15.95 17.62 10.25
N LEU A 4 15.90 16.39 9.74
CA LEU A 4 14.79 15.82 9.00
C LEU A 4 13.52 15.66 9.86
N ASP A 5 13.64 15.17 11.09
CA ASP A 5 12.50 14.99 12.00
C ASP A 5 11.84 16.35 12.29
N ARG A 6 12.66 17.39 12.42
CA ARG A 6 12.27 18.79 12.70
C ARG A 6 11.48 19.36 11.53
N GLN A 7 11.96 19.10 10.31
CA GLN A 7 11.30 19.51 9.09
C GLN A 7 9.94 18.83 8.90
N VAL A 8 9.86 17.52 9.14
CA VAL A 8 8.60 16.77 9.02
C VAL A 8 7.56 17.27 10.04
N LEU A 9 7.95 17.48 11.30
CA LEU A 9 7.03 18.03 12.32
C LEU A 9 6.52 19.43 11.96
N ARG A 10 7.38 20.28 11.39
CA ARG A 10 7.00 21.62 10.93
C ARG A 10 5.98 21.56 9.80
N VAL A 11 6.19 20.67 8.83
CA VAL A 11 5.27 20.45 7.72
C VAL A 11 3.89 20.01 8.21
N CYS A 12 3.83 19.12 9.21
CA CYS A 12 2.58 18.62 9.77
C CYS A 12 1.71 19.68 10.47
N LEU A 13 2.19 20.91 10.63
CA LEU A 13 1.40 22.02 11.17
C LEU A 13 0.42 22.59 10.15
N ASP A 14 0.66 22.38 8.86
CA ASP A 14 -0.27 22.73 7.81
C ASP A 14 -1.28 21.60 7.58
N ASN A 15 -2.58 21.88 7.73
CA ASN A 15 -3.61 20.85 7.68
C ASN A 15 -3.71 20.19 6.30
N GLU A 16 -3.58 20.98 5.22
CA GLU A 16 -3.68 20.46 3.85
C GLU A 16 -2.58 19.45 3.56
N VAL A 17 -1.37 19.73 4.04
CA VAL A 17 -0.23 18.83 3.87
C VAL A 17 -0.34 17.64 4.81
N TYR A 18 -0.67 17.88 6.09
CA TYR A 18 -0.88 16.83 7.07
C TYR A 18 -1.92 15.80 6.60
N ALA A 19 -3.03 16.23 6.01
CA ALA A 19 -4.07 15.33 5.51
C ALA A 19 -3.53 14.35 4.46
N LYS A 20 -2.58 14.76 3.62
CA LYS A 20 -1.94 13.91 2.60
C LYS A 20 -0.94 12.92 3.21
N ILE A 21 -0.20 13.34 4.25
CA ILE A 21 0.94 12.58 4.79
C ILE A 21 0.69 11.90 6.14
N SER A 22 -0.45 12.13 6.79
CA SER A 22 -0.78 11.64 8.13
C SER A 22 -0.60 10.13 8.29
N ASN A 23 -0.90 9.37 7.23
CA ASN A 23 -0.74 7.91 7.17
C ASN A 23 0.73 7.46 7.31
N LEU A 24 1.67 8.32 6.90
CA LEU A 24 3.12 8.05 6.90
C LEU A 24 3.78 8.51 8.21
N VAL A 25 3.21 9.50 8.89
CA VAL A 25 3.75 10.06 10.14
C VAL A 25 3.16 9.29 11.32
N LYS A 26 3.92 8.31 11.84
CA LYS A 26 3.54 7.53 13.03
C LYS A 26 4.45 7.84 14.20
N LYS A 27 3.89 7.95 15.41
CA LYS A 27 4.65 8.25 16.64
C LYS A 27 5.83 7.30 16.90
N ASP A 28 5.69 6.03 16.49
CA ASP A 28 6.71 4.98 16.68
C ASP A 28 7.97 5.23 15.83
N PHE A 29 7.86 6.09 14.82
CA PHE A 29 8.97 6.50 13.96
C PHE A 29 9.80 7.64 14.57
N PHE A 30 9.36 8.22 15.68
CA PHE A 30 10.04 9.31 16.36
C PHE A 30 10.62 8.84 17.71
N PRO A 31 11.73 9.45 18.16
CA PRO A 31 12.21 9.26 19.52
C PRO A 31 11.12 9.54 20.57
N ARG A 32 11.21 8.88 21.73
CA ARG A 32 10.22 9.00 22.83
C ARG A 32 9.91 10.44 23.26
N ASP A 33 10.89 11.33 23.17
CA ASP A 33 10.69 12.73 23.56
C ASP A 33 9.77 13.45 22.54
N LEU A 34 9.89 13.11 21.25
CA LEU A 34 9.13 13.71 20.14
C LEU A 34 7.83 12.97 19.84
N SER A 35 7.69 11.71 20.24
CA SER A 35 6.43 10.97 20.06
C SER A 35 5.25 11.68 20.74
N THR A 36 5.49 12.33 21.89
CA THR A 36 4.47 13.16 22.57
C THR A 36 4.07 14.38 21.74
N VAL A 37 5.01 14.98 21.01
CA VAL A 37 4.75 16.11 20.12
C VAL A 37 3.92 15.67 18.92
N VAL A 38 4.28 14.54 18.31
CA VAL A 38 3.53 13.91 17.21
C VAL A 38 2.09 13.62 17.64
N ASP A 39 1.91 13.00 18.81
CA ASP A 39 0.58 12.72 19.36
C ASP A 39 -0.24 14.00 19.63
N THR A 40 0.40 15.09 20.04
CA THR A 40 -0.26 16.41 20.19
C THR A 40 -0.67 16.96 18.83
N ILE A 41 0.21 16.93 17.82
CA ILE A 41 -0.09 17.43 16.47
C ILE A 41 -1.25 16.64 15.86
N HIS A 42 -1.25 15.30 15.95
CA HIS A 42 -2.37 14.47 15.47
C HIS A 42 -3.69 14.90 16.12
N PHE A 43 -3.70 15.05 17.46
CA PHE A 43 -4.90 15.48 18.17
C PHE A 43 -5.39 16.87 17.75
N CYS A 44 -4.48 17.83 17.60
CA CYS A 44 -4.83 19.18 17.17
C CYS A 44 -5.37 19.19 15.73
N GLN A 45 -4.73 18.45 14.82
CA GLN A 45 -5.16 18.38 13.42
C GLN A 45 -6.51 17.67 13.26
N ASP A 46 -6.76 16.61 14.03
CA ASP A 46 -8.04 15.89 14.00
C ASP A 46 -9.19 16.73 14.58
N LYS A 47 -8.92 17.49 15.64
CA LYS A 47 -9.93 18.31 16.35
C LYS A 47 -10.22 19.63 15.66
N TYR A 48 -9.19 20.37 15.26
CA TYR A 48 -9.33 21.75 14.79
C TYR A 48 -9.29 21.88 13.27
N LYS A 49 -8.61 20.95 12.58
CA LYS A 49 -8.52 20.91 11.10
C LYS A 49 -8.10 22.23 10.45
N THR A 50 -7.26 22.99 11.14
CA THR A 50 -6.77 24.30 10.70
C THR A 50 -5.24 24.32 10.73
N LYS A 51 -4.67 25.34 10.11
CA LYS A 51 -3.24 25.61 10.20
C LYS A 51 -2.88 25.95 11.65
N LEU A 52 -1.94 25.21 12.21
CA LEU A 52 -1.48 25.37 13.59
C LEU A 52 -0.23 26.24 13.62
N SER A 53 -0.17 27.18 14.57
CA SER A 53 1.07 27.85 14.92
C SER A 53 1.91 26.99 15.88
N VAL A 54 3.19 27.31 15.99
CA VAL A 54 4.08 26.65 16.97
C VAL A 54 3.59 26.90 18.40
N GLU A 55 3.01 28.07 18.65
CA GLU A 55 2.43 28.44 19.96
C GLU A 55 1.20 27.60 20.30
N ASP A 56 0.33 27.33 19.31
CA ASP A 56 -0.84 26.46 19.51
C ASP A 56 -0.43 25.05 19.93
N VAL A 57 0.65 24.51 19.33
CA VAL A 57 1.18 23.19 19.68
C VAL A 57 1.79 23.18 21.08
N LEU A 58 2.46 24.26 21.51
CA LEU A 58 2.97 24.38 22.87
C LEU A 58 1.84 24.37 23.90
N ILE A 59 0.78 25.14 23.66
CA ILE A 59 -0.39 25.21 24.55
C ILE A 59 -1.06 23.84 24.63
N ALA A 60 -1.32 23.22 23.49
CA ALA A 60 -1.97 21.91 23.42
C ALA A 60 -1.10 20.80 24.06
N HIS A 61 0.23 20.87 23.92
CA HIS A 61 1.13 19.91 24.56
C HIS A 61 1.09 20.02 26.08
N ARG A 62 1.10 21.24 26.63
CA ARG A 62 0.97 21.49 28.07
C ARG A 62 -0.36 21.01 28.63
N GLU A 63 -1.46 21.22 27.90
CA GLU A 63 -2.79 20.75 28.29
C GLU A 63 -2.89 19.22 28.28
N LYS A 64 -2.32 18.58 27.26
CA LYS A 64 -2.38 17.12 27.07
C LYS A 64 -1.46 16.35 28.01
N PHE A 65 -0.34 16.94 28.41
CA PHE A 65 0.68 16.27 29.24
C PHE A 65 1.06 17.09 30.51
N PRO A 66 0.11 17.36 31.42
CA PRO A 66 0.36 18.19 32.61
C PRO A 66 1.30 17.53 33.64
N ALA A 67 1.38 16.20 33.63
CA ALA A 67 2.18 15.42 34.59
C ALA A 67 3.64 15.20 34.16
N LEU A 68 4.11 15.84 33.07
CA LEU A 68 5.49 15.69 32.61
C LEU A 68 6.49 16.35 33.59
N PRO A 69 7.59 15.65 33.94
CA PRO A 69 8.67 16.24 34.72
C PRO A 69 9.21 17.53 34.09
N GLU A 70 9.55 18.51 34.92
CA GLU A 70 9.99 19.85 34.48
C GLU A 70 11.17 19.78 33.49
N SER A 71 12.14 18.92 33.77
CA SER A 71 13.34 18.75 32.93
C SER A 71 13.03 18.19 31.54
N THR A 72 12.04 17.31 31.41
CA THR A 72 11.59 16.75 30.13
C THR A 72 10.74 17.76 29.38
N ARG A 73 9.88 18.50 30.09
CA ARG A 73 9.03 19.54 29.51
C ARG A 73 9.86 20.64 28.84
N ILE A 74 10.85 21.19 29.56
CA ILE A 74 11.73 22.25 29.02
C ILE A 74 12.45 21.78 27.75
N LYS A 75 12.89 20.51 27.69
CA LYS A 75 13.53 19.95 26.50
C LYS A 75 12.55 19.90 25.32
N ILE A 76 11.35 19.37 25.52
CA ILE A 76 10.33 19.25 24.47
C ILE A 76 9.88 20.62 23.99
N GLU A 77 9.65 21.57 24.89
CA GLU A 77 9.26 22.94 24.53
C GLU A 77 10.33 23.63 23.68
N LYS A 78 11.62 23.44 24.01
CA LYS A 78 12.72 23.95 23.19
C LYS A 78 12.74 23.32 21.80
N GLU A 79 12.43 22.03 21.68
CA GLU A 79 12.34 21.35 20.38
C GLU A 79 11.15 21.85 19.57
N ILE A 80 9.98 22.08 20.19
CA ILE A 80 8.82 22.67 19.52
C ILE A 80 9.13 24.09 19.05
N GLN A 81 9.75 24.92 19.88
CA GLN A 81 10.17 26.28 19.50
C GLN A 81 11.17 26.28 18.33
N SER A 82 12.04 25.26 18.24
CA SER A 82 12.98 25.13 17.13
C SER A 82 12.32 24.91 15.75
N LEU A 83 11.01 24.59 15.71
CA LEU A 83 10.24 24.48 14.48
C LEU A 83 9.93 25.84 13.84
N GLN A 84 9.96 26.93 14.62
CA GLN A 84 9.58 28.27 14.17
C GLN A 84 10.56 28.86 13.16
N SER A 85 11.83 28.47 13.22
CA SER A 85 12.90 28.96 12.34
C SER A 85 13.05 28.19 11.03
N LEU A 86 12.20 27.19 10.79
CA LEU A 86 12.24 26.37 9.58
C LEU A 86 11.30 26.95 8.52
N ASP A 87 11.90 27.53 7.49
CA ASP A 87 11.24 27.85 6.22
C ASP A 87 11.44 26.68 5.25
N ILE A 88 10.35 26.08 4.80
CA ILE A 88 10.38 24.85 3.99
C ILE A 88 9.64 25.16 2.70
N ASN A 89 10.33 24.99 1.57
CA ASN A 89 9.73 25.14 0.26
C ASN A 89 8.64 24.08 0.06
N PRO A 90 7.36 24.48 -0.18
CA PRO A 90 6.25 23.56 -0.44
C PRO A 90 6.54 22.48 -1.48
N ASP A 91 7.32 22.81 -2.52
CA ASP A 91 7.61 21.89 -3.63
C ASP A 91 8.45 20.68 -3.22
N ILE A 92 9.23 20.79 -2.13
CA ILE A 92 10.17 19.76 -1.66
C ILE A 92 9.61 19.01 -0.44
N VAL A 93 8.50 19.50 0.12
CA VAL A 93 7.89 18.94 1.34
C VAL A 93 7.55 17.46 1.18
N GLU A 94 6.99 17.10 0.04
CA GLU A 94 6.54 15.74 -0.26
C GLU A 94 7.72 14.77 -0.33
N ASP A 95 8.79 15.16 -1.03
CA ASP A 95 10.04 14.40 -1.11
C ASP A 95 10.72 14.22 0.25
N ILE A 96 10.73 15.27 1.08
CA ILE A 96 11.30 15.24 2.43
C ILE A 96 10.56 14.22 3.28
N VAL A 97 9.24 14.28 3.32
CA VAL A 97 8.40 13.38 4.12
C VAL A 97 8.51 11.94 3.63
N HIS A 98 8.54 11.73 2.31
CA HIS A 98 8.73 10.40 1.74
C HIS A 98 10.12 9.82 2.09
N SER A 99 11.17 10.62 1.96
CA SER A 99 12.53 10.20 2.33
C SER A 99 12.64 9.85 3.81
N PHE A 100 11.96 10.61 4.68
CA PHE A 100 11.85 10.32 6.10
C PHE A 100 11.13 9.00 6.34
N TRP A 101 9.94 8.83 5.77
CA TRP A 101 9.15 7.61 5.92
C TRP A 101 9.92 6.38 5.45
N LYS A 102 10.53 6.43 4.26
CA LYS A 102 11.31 5.32 3.70
C LYS A 102 12.46 4.91 4.61
N ARG A 103 13.24 5.89 5.10
CA ARG A 103 14.37 5.64 6.02
C ARG A 103 13.89 5.01 7.32
N THR A 104 12.79 5.52 7.89
CA THR A 104 12.32 5.04 9.19
C THR A 104 11.63 3.69 9.10
N LYS A 105 10.88 3.43 8.02
CA LYS A 105 10.29 2.11 7.73
C LYS A 105 11.36 1.06 7.51
N ALA A 106 12.42 1.38 6.76
CA ALA A 106 13.56 0.48 6.56
C ALA A 106 14.27 0.14 7.88
N LYS A 107 14.44 1.15 8.76
CA LYS A 107 14.98 0.94 10.12
C LYS A 107 14.11 -0.03 10.92
N PHE A 108 12.78 0.18 10.91
CA PHE A 108 11.83 -0.69 11.63
C PHE A 108 11.88 -2.14 11.13
N ILE A 109 11.93 -2.35 9.81
CA ILE A 109 12.08 -3.68 9.20
C ILE A 109 13.39 -4.34 9.66
N GLY A 110 14.48 -3.57 9.74
CA GLY A 110 15.77 -4.06 10.25
C GLY A 110 15.71 -4.46 11.72
N GLU A 111 15.03 -3.68 12.56
CA GLU A 111 14.82 -3.99 13.98
C GLU A 111 13.96 -5.26 14.15
N GLU A 112 12.86 -5.41 13.41
CA GLU A 112 12.04 -6.63 13.44
C GLU A 112 12.82 -7.87 12.97
N ALA A 113 13.60 -7.75 11.90
CA ALA A 113 14.44 -8.84 11.43
C ALA A 113 15.48 -9.25 12.47
N LEU A 114 16.05 -8.29 13.20
CA LEU A 114 16.99 -8.55 14.29
C LEU A 114 16.30 -9.24 15.48
N GLU A 115 15.08 -8.84 15.85
CA GLU A 115 14.31 -9.50 16.90
C GLU A 115 13.99 -10.96 16.57
N ILE A 116 13.70 -11.25 15.30
CA ILE A 116 13.49 -12.62 14.81
C ILE A 116 14.79 -13.41 14.88
N TYR A 117 15.91 -12.84 14.43
CA TYR A 117 17.22 -13.47 14.52
C TYR A 117 17.63 -13.78 15.97
N LEU A 118 17.33 -12.88 16.91
CA LEU A 118 17.59 -13.06 18.34
C LEU A 118 16.59 -14.01 19.04
N GLY A 119 15.61 -14.56 18.31
CA GLY A 119 14.62 -15.49 18.84
C GLY A 119 13.57 -14.87 19.77
N LYS A 120 13.47 -13.54 19.81
CA LYS A 120 12.49 -12.81 20.65
C LYS A 120 11.09 -12.79 20.03
N LYS A 121 11.02 -12.94 18.70
CA LYS A 121 9.79 -12.89 17.91
C LYS A 121 9.83 -13.99 16.85
N SER A 122 8.77 -14.77 16.72
CA SER A 122 8.68 -15.87 15.73
C SER A 122 7.77 -15.56 14.54
N ASP A 123 7.01 -14.47 14.61
CA ASP A 123 6.07 -14.07 13.56
C ASP A 123 6.79 -13.32 12.44
N ILE A 124 6.88 -13.97 11.27
CA ILE A 124 7.46 -13.42 10.04
C ILE A 124 6.40 -12.67 9.22
N GLY A 125 5.09 -12.86 9.51
CA GLY A 125 4.00 -12.26 8.76
C GLY A 125 4.00 -10.72 8.83
N THR A 126 4.29 -10.18 10.02
CA THR A 126 4.43 -8.73 10.24
C THR A 126 5.59 -8.13 9.43
N LEU A 127 6.74 -8.81 9.39
CA LEU A 127 7.90 -8.41 8.58
C LEU A 127 7.54 -8.39 7.09
N PHE A 128 6.92 -9.45 6.56
CA PHE A 128 6.50 -9.51 5.16
C PHE A 128 5.52 -8.39 4.81
N ARG A 129 4.53 -8.12 5.67
CA ARG A 129 3.59 -7.00 5.45
C ARG A 129 4.31 -5.66 5.36
N ASN A 130 5.26 -5.40 6.26
CA ASN A 130 6.03 -4.16 6.26
C ASN A 130 6.91 -4.00 5.02
N ILE A 131 7.49 -5.09 4.51
CA ILE A 131 8.24 -5.12 3.25
C ILE A 131 7.32 -4.85 2.05
N THR A 132 6.15 -5.49 2.02
CA THR A 132 5.16 -5.27 0.95
C THR A 132 4.68 -3.81 0.93
N GLU A 133 4.36 -3.25 2.10
CA GLU A 133 3.96 -1.83 2.23
C GLU A 133 5.07 -0.88 1.75
N LEU A 134 6.34 -1.18 2.04
CA LEU A 134 7.48 -0.41 1.55
C LEU A 134 7.58 -0.47 0.02
N LYS A 135 7.41 -1.67 -0.56
CA LYS A 135 7.48 -1.90 -2.01
C LYS A 135 6.30 -1.28 -2.78
N GLU A 136 5.10 -1.32 -2.22
CA GLU A 136 3.90 -0.75 -2.84
C GLU A 136 3.96 0.78 -2.83
N ASN A 137 4.32 1.39 -1.71
CA ASN A 137 4.42 2.87 -1.64
C ASN A 137 5.61 3.44 -2.40
N GLU A 138 6.66 2.65 -2.65
CA GLU A 138 7.73 3.03 -3.58
C GLU A 138 7.23 3.20 -5.02
N LYS A 139 6.18 2.47 -5.41
CA LYS A 139 5.55 2.58 -6.74
C LYS A 139 4.46 3.64 -6.83
N ASN A 140 3.86 4.04 -5.71
CA ASN A 140 2.67 4.90 -5.70
C ASN A 140 2.96 6.38 -6.03
N PHE A 141 4.24 6.78 -6.15
CA PHE A 141 4.64 8.16 -6.47
C PHE A 141 5.14 8.39 -7.90
N SER A 142 5.49 7.33 -8.63
CA SER A 142 5.63 7.44 -10.09
C SER A 142 4.27 7.11 -10.68
N ASP A 143 3.43 8.14 -10.82
CA ASP A 143 2.12 8.14 -11.48
C ASP A 143 1.22 6.93 -11.20
N THR A 144 0.14 7.15 -10.44
CA THR A 144 -0.91 6.15 -10.16
C THR A 144 -1.64 5.68 -11.43
N TYR A 145 -1.26 6.19 -12.60
CA TYR A 145 -1.74 5.88 -13.92
C TYR A 145 -0.57 5.92 -14.89
N SER A 146 -0.52 5.01 -15.85
CA SER A 146 0.34 5.19 -17.01
C SER A 146 -0.45 6.00 -18.04
N ILE A 147 0.09 7.14 -18.47
CA ILE A 147 -0.46 7.84 -19.63
C ILE A 147 -0.22 6.93 -20.83
N VAL A 148 -1.29 6.53 -21.50
CA VAL A 148 -1.19 5.78 -22.75
C VAL A 148 -0.88 6.78 -23.86
N GLU A 149 0.40 7.01 -24.13
CA GLU A 149 0.88 7.86 -25.23
C GLU A 149 0.88 7.15 -26.60
N ALA A 150 0.27 5.96 -26.68
CA ALA A 150 0.30 5.12 -27.87
C ALA A 150 -0.42 5.79 -29.05
N GLY A 151 0.25 5.86 -30.20
CA GLY A 151 -0.33 6.34 -31.45
C GLY A 151 -1.39 5.38 -32.02
N VAL A 152 -2.20 5.86 -32.97
CA VAL A 152 -3.29 5.06 -33.59
C VAL A 152 -2.77 3.75 -34.18
N ASP A 153 -1.61 3.76 -34.84
CA ASP A 153 -1.01 2.57 -35.43
C ASP A 153 -0.64 1.52 -34.37
N GLU A 154 -0.05 1.95 -33.25
CA GLU A 154 0.28 1.06 -32.13
C GLU A 154 -0.98 0.46 -31.48
N LEU A 155 -2.07 1.24 -31.41
CA LEU A 155 -3.34 0.76 -30.87
C LEU A 155 -3.97 -0.31 -31.78
N ILE A 156 -3.89 -0.12 -33.11
CA ILE A 156 -4.38 -1.10 -34.09
C ILE A 156 -3.54 -2.38 -34.03
N GLU A 157 -2.21 -2.25 -33.95
CA GLU A 157 -1.31 -3.41 -33.83
C GLU A 157 -1.62 -4.22 -32.56
N ARG A 158 -1.80 -3.54 -31.41
CA ARG A 158 -2.19 -4.20 -30.15
C ARG A 158 -3.57 -4.87 -30.22
N ALA A 159 -4.52 -4.26 -30.93
CA ALA A 159 -5.88 -4.81 -31.06
C ALA A 159 -5.94 -6.02 -32.02
N THR A 160 -5.05 -6.08 -33.00
CA THR A 160 -4.98 -7.15 -34.01
C THR A 160 -4.02 -8.28 -33.64
N ALA A 161 -3.24 -8.10 -32.57
CA ALA A 161 -2.33 -9.11 -32.06
C ALA A 161 -3.07 -10.43 -31.72
N PRO A 162 -2.47 -11.60 -32.03
CA PRO A 162 -3.08 -12.88 -31.73
C PRO A 162 -3.25 -13.05 -30.22
N ALA A 163 -4.37 -13.67 -29.82
CA ALA A 163 -4.65 -13.91 -28.40
C ALA A 163 -3.60 -14.84 -27.76
N GLU A 164 -3.04 -14.42 -26.63
CA GLU A 164 -2.10 -15.22 -25.82
C GLU A 164 -2.79 -16.42 -25.18
N PHE A 165 -3.99 -16.24 -24.63
CA PHE A 165 -4.80 -17.30 -24.03
C PHE A 165 -5.99 -17.60 -24.92
N LYS A 166 -5.86 -18.63 -25.77
CA LYS A 166 -6.86 -18.94 -26.80
C LYS A 166 -8.06 -19.66 -26.21
N PHE A 167 -9.26 -19.25 -26.60
CA PHE A 167 -10.43 -20.01 -26.20
C PHE A 167 -10.50 -21.34 -26.97
N PRO A 168 -10.82 -22.46 -26.31
CA PRO A 168 -10.92 -23.76 -26.97
C PRO A 168 -12.28 -23.97 -27.66
N GLY A 169 -12.29 -24.83 -28.68
CA GLY A 169 -13.50 -25.34 -29.34
C GLY A 169 -14.38 -24.26 -29.98
N ARG A 170 -15.70 -24.39 -29.85
CA ARG A 170 -16.69 -23.49 -30.49
C ARG A 170 -16.61 -22.04 -30.01
N VAL A 171 -15.99 -21.79 -28.86
CA VAL A 171 -15.80 -20.43 -28.35
C VAL A 171 -14.79 -19.69 -29.24
N LEU A 172 -13.76 -20.38 -29.74
CA LEU A 172 -12.74 -19.83 -30.64
C LEU A 172 -13.33 -19.23 -31.91
N GLU A 173 -14.41 -19.83 -32.42
CA GLU A 173 -15.10 -19.39 -33.66
C GLU A 173 -15.67 -17.97 -33.54
N HIS A 174 -15.94 -17.51 -32.31
CA HIS A 174 -16.55 -16.20 -32.05
C HIS A 174 -15.59 -15.27 -31.33
N ILE A 175 -14.73 -15.80 -30.44
CA ILE A 175 -13.81 -15.04 -29.63
C ILE A 175 -12.46 -15.76 -29.65
N PRO A 176 -11.40 -15.15 -30.22
CA PRO A 176 -10.12 -15.83 -30.40
C PRO A 176 -9.42 -16.16 -29.07
N GLY A 177 -9.68 -15.39 -28.01
CA GLY A 177 -9.05 -15.55 -26.71
C GLY A 177 -9.00 -14.27 -25.90
N ILE A 178 -8.15 -14.26 -24.89
CA ILE A 178 -7.83 -13.08 -24.07
C ILE A 178 -6.32 -12.82 -24.06
N ASN A 179 -5.94 -11.56 -23.85
CA ASN A 179 -4.54 -11.13 -23.67
C ASN A 179 -4.30 -10.68 -22.23
N ARG A 180 -3.03 -10.46 -21.88
CA ARG A 180 -2.67 -9.88 -20.58
C ARG A 180 -3.33 -8.52 -20.38
N GLY A 181 -3.86 -8.31 -19.19
CA GLY A 181 -4.59 -7.09 -18.83
C GLY A 181 -6.08 -7.11 -19.18
N ASN A 182 -6.57 -8.11 -19.92
CA ASN A 182 -8.00 -8.28 -20.11
C ASN A 182 -8.67 -8.85 -18.85
N PHE A 183 -9.87 -8.34 -18.56
CA PHE A 183 -10.74 -8.85 -17.50
C PHE A 183 -12.00 -9.43 -18.14
N GLY A 184 -12.26 -10.72 -17.91
CA GLY A 184 -13.41 -11.44 -18.45
C GLY A 184 -14.39 -11.85 -17.36
N ILE A 185 -15.69 -11.87 -17.68
CA ILE A 185 -16.75 -12.29 -16.76
C ILE A 185 -17.65 -13.31 -17.45
N ILE A 186 -17.90 -14.44 -16.77
CA ILE A 186 -18.82 -15.49 -17.25
C ILE A 186 -20.09 -15.43 -16.40
N PHE A 187 -21.17 -14.91 -16.97
CA PHE A 187 -22.50 -14.92 -16.35
C PHE A 187 -23.34 -16.06 -16.90
N ALA A 188 -23.98 -16.79 -15.99
CA ALA A 188 -24.93 -17.84 -16.33
C ALA A 188 -25.96 -17.98 -15.21
N ARG A 189 -27.15 -18.48 -15.55
CA ARG A 189 -28.15 -18.86 -14.55
C ARG A 189 -27.60 -19.97 -13.64
N PRO A 190 -28.10 -20.12 -12.41
CA PRO A 190 -27.76 -21.28 -11.58
C PRO A 190 -28.01 -22.60 -12.32
N GLU A 191 -27.19 -23.62 -12.04
CA GLU A 191 -27.32 -25.00 -12.55
C GLU A 191 -27.17 -25.21 -14.07
N VAL A 192 -26.78 -24.20 -14.85
CA VAL A 192 -26.51 -24.35 -16.30
C VAL A 192 -25.08 -24.83 -16.63
N GLY A 193 -24.32 -25.21 -15.62
CA GLY A 193 -22.94 -25.69 -15.80
C GLY A 193 -21.86 -24.61 -15.79
N LYS A 194 -22.11 -23.41 -15.21
CA LYS A 194 -21.10 -22.34 -15.05
C LYS A 194 -19.77 -22.86 -14.47
N THR A 195 -19.84 -23.61 -13.38
CA THR A 195 -18.66 -24.17 -12.71
C THR A 195 -17.99 -25.24 -13.57
N THR A 196 -18.77 -26.10 -14.23
CA THR A 196 -18.25 -27.15 -15.12
C THR A 196 -17.53 -26.53 -16.33
N PHE A 197 -18.10 -25.48 -16.93
CA PHE A 197 -17.47 -24.73 -18.02
C PHE A 197 -16.15 -24.09 -17.57
N SER A 198 -16.12 -23.46 -16.38
CA SER A 198 -14.90 -22.90 -15.81
C SER A 198 -13.81 -23.96 -15.57
N CYS A 199 -14.21 -25.14 -15.05
CA CYS A 199 -13.29 -26.27 -14.87
C CYS A 199 -12.76 -26.80 -16.21
N TRP A 200 -13.62 -26.89 -17.22
CA TRP A 200 -13.25 -27.31 -18.56
C TRP A 200 -12.24 -26.34 -19.19
N LEU A 201 -12.55 -25.04 -19.19
CA LEU A 201 -11.65 -24.01 -19.70
C LEU A 201 -10.29 -24.02 -18.97
N THR A 202 -10.30 -24.21 -17.64
CA THR A 202 -9.09 -24.37 -16.84
C THR A 202 -8.28 -25.58 -17.31
N SER A 203 -8.93 -26.72 -17.57
CA SER A 203 -8.25 -27.93 -18.02
C SER A 203 -7.58 -27.75 -19.39
N GLU A 204 -8.20 -27.02 -20.31
CA GLU A 204 -7.65 -26.74 -21.64
C GLU A 204 -6.40 -25.85 -21.55
N TYR A 205 -6.46 -24.78 -20.76
CA TYR A 205 -5.28 -23.94 -20.53
C TYR A 205 -4.14 -24.69 -19.82
N VAL A 206 -4.44 -25.65 -18.93
CA VAL A 206 -3.41 -26.53 -18.34
C VAL A 206 -2.78 -27.43 -19.41
N LYS A 207 -3.56 -27.96 -20.37
CA LYS A 207 -3.03 -28.76 -21.49
C LYS A 207 -2.08 -27.94 -22.38
N GLU A 208 -2.36 -26.65 -22.54
CA GLU A 208 -1.49 -25.70 -23.26
C GLU A 208 -0.24 -25.28 -22.46
N GLY A 209 -0.09 -25.75 -21.21
CA GLY A 209 1.08 -25.47 -20.37
C GLY A 209 1.00 -24.16 -19.58
N HIS A 210 -0.16 -23.51 -19.54
CA HIS A 210 -0.33 -22.30 -18.74
C HIS A 210 -0.41 -22.59 -17.24
N SER A 211 0.17 -21.69 -16.44
CA SER A 211 0.02 -21.70 -14.98
C SER A 211 -1.26 -20.98 -14.58
N ILE A 212 -2.16 -21.68 -13.89
CA ILE A 212 -3.50 -21.16 -13.55
C ILE A 212 -3.74 -21.26 -12.05
N ALA A 213 -4.26 -20.18 -11.48
CA ALA A 213 -4.78 -20.17 -10.12
C ALA A 213 -6.31 -20.19 -10.15
N TYR A 214 -6.92 -21.24 -9.61
CA TYR A 214 -8.37 -21.36 -9.49
C TYR A 214 -8.81 -21.07 -8.05
N TRP A 215 -9.67 -20.07 -7.89
CA TRP A 215 -10.23 -19.69 -6.59
C TRP A 215 -11.66 -20.22 -6.47
N ALA A 216 -11.86 -21.26 -5.66
CA ALA A 216 -13.17 -21.89 -5.44
C ALA A 216 -13.81 -21.35 -4.15
N ASN A 217 -14.77 -20.42 -4.30
CA ASN A 217 -15.51 -19.86 -3.15
C ASN A 217 -16.93 -20.45 -2.98
N GLU A 218 -17.54 -20.93 -4.07
CA GLU A 218 -18.92 -21.44 -4.07
C GLU A 218 -19.02 -22.92 -3.68
N GLU A 219 -17.96 -23.71 -3.97
CA GLU A 219 -17.89 -25.14 -3.66
C GLU A 219 -16.52 -25.50 -3.05
N PRO A 220 -16.43 -26.63 -2.30
CA PRO A 220 -15.16 -27.11 -1.79
C PRO A 220 -14.12 -27.35 -2.90
N ALA A 221 -12.91 -26.81 -2.72
CA ALA A 221 -11.85 -26.84 -3.73
C ALA A 221 -11.47 -28.26 -4.22
N HIS A 222 -11.57 -29.28 -3.37
CA HIS A 222 -11.27 -30.66 -3.76
C HIS A 222 -12.24 -31.20 -4.82
N ARG A 223 -13.51 -30.79 -4.81
CA ARG A 223 -14.51 -31.18 -5.83
C ARG A 223 -14.23 -30.51 -7.16
N VAL A 224 -13.90 -29.22 -7.13
CA VAL A 224 -13.50 -28.47 -8.32
C VAL A 224 -12.25 -29.09 -8.95
N LYS A 225 -11.24 -29.41 -8.12
CA LYS A 225 -10.03 -30.09 -8.58
C LYS A 225 -10.33 -31.42 -9.26
N LEU A 226 -11.23 -32.23 -8.70
CA LEU A 226 -11.65 -33.49 -9.31
C LEU A 226 -12.29 -33.26 -10.70
N ARG A 227 -13.18 -32.26 -10.82
CA ARG A 227 -13.83 -31.91 -12.11
C ARG A 227 -12.82 -31.44 -13.16
N ILE A 228 -11.81 -30.65 -12.76
CA ILE A 228 -10.73 -30.25 -13.66
C ILE A 228 -9.96 -31.48 -14.16
N LEU A 229 -9.64 -32.44 -13.28
CA LEU A 229 -8.98 -33.68 -13.67
C LEU A 229 -9.84 -34.54 -14.60
N GLN A 230 -11.14 -34.69 -14.30
CA GLN A 230 -12.08 -35.39 -15.17
C GLN A 230 -12.11 -34.77 -16.57
N SER A 231 -12.21 -33.45 -16.65
CA SER A 231 -12.17 -32.71 -17.91
C SER A 231 -10.81 -32.83 -18.63
N TYR A 232 -9.71 -32.87 -17.87
CA TYR A 232 -8.37 -33.02 -18.44
C TYR A 232 -8.20 -34.39 -19.12
N PHE A 233 -8.68 -35.46 -18.46
CA PHE A 233 -8.58 -36.84 -18.95
C PHE A 233 -9.76 -37.31 -19.82
N ASN A 234 -10.74 -36.44 -20.08
CA ASN A 234 -11.98 -36.77 -20.79
C ASN A 234 -12.75 -37.97 -20.18
N MET A 235 -12.87 -37.99 -18.84
CA MET A 235 -13.54 -39.04 -18.05
C MET A 235 -14.95 -38.65 -17.61
#